data_AF-A0A968UE30-F1
#
_entry.id   AF-A0A968UE30-F1
#
_cell.length_a   1.000
_cell.length_b   1.000
_cell.length_c   1.000
_cell.angle_alpha   90.00
_cell.angle_beta   90.00
_cell.angle_gamma   90.00
#
_symmetry.space_group_name_H-M   'P 1'
#
loop_
_entity.id
_entity.type
_entity.pdbx_description
1 polymer ?
#
loop_
_entity_poly.entity_id
_entity_poly.type
_entity_poly.pdbx_seq_one_letter_code
_entity_poly.pdbx_strand_id
1 'polypeptide(L)'
;MQPLCQQGFSLPLEERLPTFAERFGEIPFLPTRLFAAGELDLSWGQRPIPDAAFEPALTWLGDLLMEPATELADWLAEIFEKAVNSRDGLGLVTPEPVLWGLSDRTLNATVLDWATALTGQVYRDIHHLLRLISPGQAVALLAELGQLTLLDPACGSGRYLRVALHQLLYLAQSLTAIAALEEDQIGPDWVQSSLAGTADGTPSSVSVGLYRHLATHSLYGVDLWPEAVEIARLQSFLVGMQHTRRSQDLTSLPDLTLTILHGNALMGLVTVDSERFDQVPAKGRRSATTSPVADVPPRQGNLLQPLMAQTYQTILAERQVRLEHYHSQTQLLAETGSVPAYAQADFLRERSKISTKRPRPNSPTCSGTKPASS
;
A
#
# COMPACT_ATOMS: atom_id res chain seq x y z
N MET A 1 -20.81 -5.31 -15.52
CA MET A 1 -19.61 -4.65 -14.97
C MET A 1 -18.29 -5.12 -15.57
N GLN A 2 -18.07 -6.42 -15.80
CA GLN A 2 -16.75 -6.94 -16.21
C GLN A 2 -16.10 -6.27 -17.44
N PRO A 3 -16.79 -6.01 -18.58
CA PRO A 3 -16.19 -5.32 -19.71
C PRO A 3 -15.71 -3.90 -19.36
N LEU A 4 -16.47 -3.19 -18.51
CA LEU A 4 -16.12 -1.85 -18.06
C LEU A 4 -14.80 -1.83 -17.27
N CYS A 5 -14.62 -2.78 -16.35
CA CYS A 5 -13.40 -2.87 -15.55
C CYS A 5 -12.19 -3.33 -16.36
N GLN A 6 -12.34 -4.44 -17.09
CA GLN A 6 -11.21 -5.11 -17.74
C GLN A 6 -10.81 -4.50 -19.08
N GLN A 7 -11.77 -3.92 -19.83
CA GLN A 7 -11.51 -3.33 -21.15
C GLN A 7 -11.62 -1.81 -21.14
N GLY A 8 -12.48 -1.24 -20.30
CA GLY A 8 -12.58 0.22 -20.14
C GLY A 8 -11.44 0.75 -19.30
N PHE A 9 -11.55 0.66 -17.97
CA PHE A 9 -10.60 1.30 -17.06
C PHE A 9 -9.17 0.76 -17.17
N SER A 10 -8.99 -0.52 -17.47
CA SER A 10 -7.67 -1.17 -17.44
C SER A 10 -6.87 -1.14 -18.75
N LEU A 11 -7.49 -0.84 -19.91
CA LEU A 11 -6.78 -0.80 -21.19
C LEU A 11 -6.58 0.64 -21.67
N PRO A 12 -5.39 0.98 -22.21
CA PRO A 12 -5.15 2.23 -22.94
C PRO A 12 -6.16 2.44 -24.06
N LEU A 13 -6.45 3.71 -24.40
CA LEU A 13 -7.48 4.02 -25.40
C LEU A 13 -7.17 3.39 -26.77
N GLU A 14 -5.88 3.30 -27.12
CA GLU A 14 -5.39 2.75 -28.39
C GLU A 14 -5.56 1.23 -28.49
N GLU A 15 -5.64 0.54 -27.36
CA GLU A 15 -5.76 -0.92 -27.28
C GLU A 15 -7.22 -1.40 -27.21
N ARG A 16 -8.19 -0.47 -27.11
CA ARG A 16 -9.62 -0.79 -27.02
C ARG A 16 -10.21 -1.09 -28.38
N LEU A 17 -11.14 -2.05 -28.38
CA LEU A 17 -11.94 -2.36 -29.57
C LEU A 17 -12.83 -1.15 -29.93
N PRO A 18 -12.98 -0.80 -31.23
CA PRO A 18 -13.83 0.31 -31.65
C PRO A 18 -15.29 0.18 -31.19
N THR A 19 -15.81 -1.05 -31.14
CA THR A 19 -17.17 -1.36 -30.67
C THR A 19 -17.38 -1.11 -29.18
N PHE A 20 -16.31 -0.95 -28.39
CA PHE A 20 -16.42 -0.64 -26.97
C PHE A 20 -16.96 0.77 -26.75
N ALA A 21 -16.44 1.75 -27.48
CA ALA A 21 -16.85 3.15 -27.38
C ALA A 21 -18.31 3.36 -27.79
N GLU A 22 -18.80 2.61 -28.78
CA GLU A 22 -20.21 2.63 -29.20
C GLU A 22 -21.15 2.17 -28.08
N ARG A 23 -20.71 1.23 -27.24
CA ARG A 23 -21.54 0.60 -26.20
C ARG A 23 -21.46 1.32 -24.86
N PHE A 24 -20.29 1.84 -24.50
CA PHE A 24 -20.02 2.38 -23.15
C PHE A 24 -19.60 3.85 -23.13
N GLY A 25 -19.42 4.47 -24.30
CA GLY A 25 -18.98 5.87 -24.42
C GLY A 25 -17.49 6.06 -24.15
N GLU A 26 -17.11 7.33 -23.95
CA GLU A 26 -15.75 7.73 -23.63
C GLU A 26 -15.45 7.50 -22.15
N ILE A 27 -14.58 6.55 -21.85
CA ILE A 27 -14.16 6.20 -20.49
C ILE A 27 -12.66 6.47 -20.35
N PRO A 28 -12.18 7.13 -19.28
CA PRO A 28 -10.74 7.35 -19.10
C PRO A 28 -10.01 6.03 -18.87
N PHE A 29 -8.76 5.95 -19.34
CA PHE A 29 -7.83 4.89 -18.91
C PHE A 29 -7.33 5.20 -17.50
N LEU A 30 -7.26 4.18 -16.65
CA LEU A 30 -6.71 4.29 -15.31
C LEU A 30 -5.49 3.35 -15.23
N PRO A 31 -4.27 3.87 -15.06
CA PRO A 31 -3.05 3.05 -14.99
C PRO A 31 -2.94 2.21 -13.70
N THR A 32 -3.97 2.23 -12.86
CA THR A 32 -4.07 1.43 -11.64
C THR A 32 -4.61 0.03 -11.94
N ARG A 33 -4.07 -0.98 -11.24
CA ARG A 33 -4.56 -2.35 -11.34
C ARG A 33 -5.80 -2.65 -10.50
N LEU A 34 -6.45 -1.64 -9.90
CA LEU A 34 -7.70 -1.82 -9.14
C LEU A 34 -8.81 -2.50 -9.95
N PHE A 35 -8.83 -2.30 -11.27
CA PHE A 35 -9.84 -2.86 -12.17
C PHE A 35 -9.33 -4.04 -13.01
N ALA A 36 -8.03 -4.34 -12.91
CA ALA A 36 -7.40 -5.43 -13.62
C ALA A 36 -7.59 -6.74 -12.85
N ALA A 37 -7.53 -7.87 -13.55
CA ALA A 37 -7.57 -9.17 -12.89
C ALA A 37 -6.38 -9.34 -11.94
N GLY A 38 -6.69 -9.56 -10.65
CA GLY A 38 -5.74 -9.70 -9.56
C GLY A 38 -5.49 -11.14 -9.13
N GLU A 39 -4.67 -11.30 -8.09
CA GLU A 39 -4.42 -12.62 -7.48
C GLU A 39 -5.67 -13.21 -6.85
N LEU A 40 -6.53 -12.35 -6.29
CA LEU A 40 -7.80 -12.77 -5.71
C LEU A 40 -8.73 -13.36 -6.77
N ASP A 41 -8.82 -12.75 -7.96
CA ASP A 41 -9.62 -13.27 -9.08
C ASP A 41 -9.14 -14.64 -9.55
N LEU A 42 -7.82 -14.85 -9.60
CA LEU A 42 -7.23 -16.16 -9.94
C LEU A 42 -7.52 -17.21 -8.86
N SER A 43 -7.44 -16.81 -7.58
CA SER A 43 -7.62 -17.72 -6.45
C SER A 43 -9.08 -18.17 -6.28
N TRP A 44 -10.04 -17.28 -6.52
CA TRP A 44 -11.46 -17.55 -6.33
C TRP A 44 -12.18 -17.95 -7.63
N GLY A 45 -11.53 -17.73 -8.78
CA GLY A 45 -12.08 -17.96 -10.11
C GLY A 45 -13.18 -16.96 -10.47
N GLN A 46 -13.73 -17.08 -11.69
CA GLN A 46 -14.93 -16.32 -12.05
C GLN A 46 -16.14 -16.85 -11.27
N ARG A 47 -16.54 -16.11 -10.24
CA ARG A 47 -17.82 -16.34 -9.56
C ARG A 47 -18.88 -15.47 -10.23
N PRO A 48 -19.91 -16.08 -10.86
CA PRO A 48 -21.00 -15.30 -11.42
C PRO A 48 -21.78 -14.64 -10.27
N ILE A 49 -21.62 -13.33 -10.11
CA ILE A 49 -22.47 -12.53 -9.24
C ILE A 49 -23.68 -12.10 -10.07
N PRO A 50 -24.92 -12.43 -9.67
CA PRO A 50 -26.10 -12.04 -10.43
C PRO A 50 -26.21 -10.52 -10.57
N ASP A 51 -26.65 -10.02 -11.72
CA ASP A 51 -26.82 -8.58 -11.96
C ASP A 51 -27.76 -7.94 -10.91
N ALA A 52 -28.80 -8.68 -10.49
CA ALA A 52 -29.73 -8.26 -9.44
C ALA A 52 -29.04 -7.94 -8.09
N ALA A 53 -27.85 -8.47 -7.82
CA ALA A 53 -27.09 -8.13 -6.62
C ALA A 53 -26.45 -6.73 -6.68
N PHE A 54 -26.23 -6.20 -7.90
CA PHE A 54 -25.66 -4.87 -8.11
C PHE A 54 -26.71 -3.78 -8.25
N GLU A 55 -27.94 -4.13 -8.63
CA GLU A 55 -29.02 -3.15 -8.84
C GLU A 55 -29.18 -2.19 -7.66
N PRO A 56 -29.30 -2.63 -6.39
CA PRO A 56 -29.47 -1.70 -5.28
C PRO A 56 -28.29 -0.74 -5.11
N ALA A 57 -27.05 -1.23 -5.33
CA ALA A 57 -25.85 -0.43 -5.21
C ALA A 57 -25.74 0.61 -6.34
N LEU A 58 -26.09 0.23 -7.57
CA LEU A 58 -26.08 1.13 -8.73
C LEU A 58 -27.19 2.17 -8.65
N THR A 59 -28.39 1.79 -8.19
CA THR A 59 -29.48 2.74 -7.94
C THR A 59 -29.06 3.74 -6.87
N TRP A 60 -28.52 3.26 -5.73
CA TRP A 60 -28.02 4.13 -4.68
C TRP A 60 -26.92 5.09 -5.15
N LEU A 61 -25.96 4.61 -5.96
CA LEU A 61 -24.94 5.47 -6.56
C LEU A 61 -25.55 6.51 -7.52
N GLY A 62 -26.57 6.12 -8.29
CA GLY A 62 -27.32 7.01 -9.17
C GLY A 62 -28.02 8.14 -8.41
N ASP A 63 -28.68 7.81 -7.30
CA ASP A 63 -29.31 8.78 -6.41
C ASP A 63 -28.26 9.73 -5.81
N LEU A 64 -27.11 9.20 -5.41
CA LEU A 64 -26.01 9.97 -4.81
C LEU A 64 -25.37 10.97 -5.78
N LEU A 65 -25.41 10.72 -7.10
CA LEU A 65 -24.97 11.67 -8.13
C LEU A 65 -25.88 12.90 -8.23
N MET A 66 -27.13 12.81 -7.75
CA MET A 66 -28.10 13.90 -7.76
C MET A 66 -28.02 14.78 -6.50
N GLU A 67 -27.32 14.31 -5.47
CA GLU A 67 -27.07 15.01 -4.21
C GLU A 67 -25.79 15.87 -4.30
N PRO A 68 -25.67 16.96 -3.53
CA PRO A 68 -24.43 17.73 -3.47
C PRO A 68 -23.28 16.84 -3.01
N ALA A 69 -22.07 17.14 -3.50
CA ALA A 69 -20.86 16.35 -3.27
C ALA A 69 -20.73 15.95 -1.79
N THR A 70 -21.02 14.68 -1.51
CA THR A 70 -20.88 14.11 -0.17
C THR A 70 -19.39 13.81 0.07
N GLU A 71 -18.96 13.89 1.34
CA GLU A 71 -17.65 13.40 1.80
C GLU A 71 -17.62 11.87 1.81
N LEU A 72 -17.92 11.26 0.65
CA LEU A 72 -18.05 9.81 0.49
C LEU A 72 -16.82 9.08 1.05
N ALA A 73 -15.64 9.66 0.84
CA ALA A 73 -14.38 9.05 1.18
C ALA A 73 -14.11 8.93 2.70
N ASP A 74 -14.71 9.76 3.55
CA ASP A 74 -14.38 9.77 4.98
C ASP A 74 -15.09 8.65 5.73
N TRP A 75 -16.39 8.44 5.49
CA TRP A 75 -17.13 7.34 6.10
C TRP A 75 -16.80 5.97 5.48
N LEU A 76 -16.41 5.94 4.19
CA LEU A 76 -15.95 4.70 3.54
C LEU A 76 -14.73 4.09 4.24
N ALA A 77 -13.82 4.93 4.73
CA ALA A 77 -12.62 4.47 5.41
C ALA A 77 -12.95 3.62 6.65
N GLU A 78 -13.92 4.07 7.45
CA GLU A 78 -14.38 3.34 8.64
C GLU A 78 -15.11 2.04 8.29
N ILE A 79 -15.96 2.06 7.26
CA ILE A 79 -16.65 0.86 6.79
C ILE A 79 -15.65 -0.19 6.33
N PHE A 80 -14.65 0.21 5.56
CA PHE A 80 -13.62 -0.68 5.07
C PHE A 80 -12.79 -1.29 6.19
N GLU A 81 -12.39 -0.50 7.19
CA GLU A 81 -11.67 -1.05 8.34
C GLU A 81 -12.54 -2.01 9.14
N LYS A 82 -13.81 -1.66 9.39
CA LYS A 82 -14.75 -2.55 10.06
C LYS A 82 -14.91 -3.88 9.30
N ALA A 83 -14.99 -3.82 7.97
CA ALA A 83 -15.08 -5.02 7.13
C ALA A 83 -13.82 -5.89 7.27
N VAL A 84 -12.63 -5.30 7.18
CA VAL A 84 -11.36 -6.02 7.41
C VAL A 84 -11.32 -6.65 8.80
N ASN A 85 -11.57 -5.86 9.85
CA ASN A 85 -11.42 -6.31 11.23
C ASN A 85 -12.52 -7.27 11.70
N SER A 86 -13.64 -7.37 10.96
CA SER A 86 -14.72 -8.32 11.25
C SER A 86 -14.37 -9.78 10.87
N ARG A 87 -13.30 -10.01 10.13
CA ARG A 87 -12.89 -11.35 9.68
C ARG A 87 -12.45 -12.25 10.84
N ASP A 88 -11.65 -11.70 11.77
CA ASP A 88 -11.06 -12.44 12.90
C ASP A 88 -11.53 -11.93 14.28
N GLY A 89 -12.51 -11.03 14.34
CA GLY A 89 -12.92 -10.43 15.60
C GLY A 89 -14.09 -9.47 15.54
N LEU A 90 -14.13 -8.52 16.49
CA LEU A 90 -15.28 -7.64 16.77
C LEU A 90 -15.51 -6.52 15.73
N GLY A 91 -14.72 -6.43 14.66
CA GLY A 91 -14.83 -5.33 13.69
C GLY A 91 -14.53 -3.97 14.32
N LEU A 92 -13.56 -3.91 15.23
CA LEU A 92 -13.13 -2.66 15.86
C LEU A 92 -12.58 -1.71 14.79
N VAL A 93 -12.85 -0.42 14.95
CA VAL A 93 -12.33 0.64 14.08
C VAL A 93 -11.34 1.44 14.90
N THR A 94 -10.18 1.76 14.32
CA THR A 94 -9.16 2.56 15.01
C THR A 94 -9.70 3.97 15.21
N PRO A 95 -9.84 4.50 16.44
CA PRO A 95 -10.40 5.84 16.61
C PRO A 95 -9.51 6.90 15.94
N GLU A 96 -10.12 7.92 15.31
CA GLU A 96 -9.35 9.00 14.67
C GLU A 96 -8.30 9.65 15.60
N PRO A 97 -8.57 9.92 16.90
CA PRO A 97 -7.56 10.48 17.79
C PRO A 97 -6.30 9.62 17.91
N VAL A 98 -6.40 8.30 17.74
CA VAL A 98 -5.24 7.40 17.73
C VAL A 98 -4.43 7.59 16.45
N LEU A 99 -5.08 7.66 15.29
CA LEU A 99 -4.42 7.90 14.00
C LEU A 99 -3.70 9.24 14.00
N TRP A 100 -4.38 10.30 14.46
CA TRP A 100 -3.78 11.63 14.61
C TRP A 100 -2.61 11.63 15.59
N GLY A 101 -2.76 10.96 16.73
CA GLY A 101 -1.69 10.84 17.73
C GLY A 101 -0.46 10.08 17.23
N LEU A 102 -0.63 9.09 16.34
CA LEU A 102 0.48 8.43 15.67
C LEU A 102 1.21 9.40 14.75
N SER A 103 0.49 10.06 13.86
CA SER A 103 1.06 11.05 12.94
C SER A 103 1.74 12.21 13.64
N ASP A 104 1.20 12.68 14.77
CA ASP A 104 1.79 13.79 15.50
C ASP A 104 3.17 13.42 16.07
N ARG A 105 3.30 12.19 16.56
CA ARG A 105 4.54 11.66 17.14
C ARG A 105 5.55 11.17 16.09
N THR A 106 5.12 10.91 14.86
CA THR A 106 6.00 10.44 13.78
C THR A 106 6.24 11.55 12.78
N LEU A 107 5.26 11.84 11.94
CA LEU A 107 5.33 12.79 10.83
C LEU A 107 5.57 14.23 11.31
N ASN A 108 4.70 14.74 12.17
CA ASN A 108 4.80 16.14 12.59
C ASN A 108 6.07 16.39 13.39
N ALA A 109 6.38 15.52 14.35
CA ALA A 109 7.61 15.59 15.13
C ALA A 109 8.85 15.64 14.23
N THR A 110 8.94 14.74 13.25
CA THR A 110 10.07 14.68 12.31
C THR A 110 10.18 15.97 11.48
N VAL A 111 9.07 16.46 10.94
CA VAL A 111 9.05 17.71 10.15
C VAL A 111 9.44 18.92 11.00
N LEU A 112 9.01 18.99 12.25
CA LEU A 112 9.37 20.07 13.18
C LEU A 112 10.85 20.02 13.57
N ASP A 113 11.41 18.82 13.75
CA ASP A 113 12.84 18.64 14.00
C ASP A 113 13.68 19.11 12.80
N TRP A 114 13.29 18.73 11.58
CA TRP A 114 13.92 19.22 10.35
C TRP A 114 13.81 20.73 10.21
N ALA A 115 12.63 21.30 10.43
CA ALA A 115 12.45 22.74 10.39
C ALA A 115 13.34 23.44 11.41
N THR A 116 13.42 22.92 12.65
CA THR A 116 14.27 23.49 13.69
C THR A 116 15.74 23.42 13.31
N ALA A 117 16.19 22.33 12.69
CA ALA A 117 17.56 22.18 12.20
C ALA A 117 17.87 23.16 11.05
N LEU A 118 16.92 23.41 10.15
CA LEU A 118 17.08 24.31 8.99
C LEU A 118 17.04 25.79 9.38
N THR A 119 16.17 26.18 10.33
CA THR A 119 15.92 27.59 10.65
C THR A 119 16.60 28.06 11.93
N GLY A 120 17.02 27.13 12.80
CA GLY A 120 17.52 27.42 14.15
C GLY A 120 16.43 27.87 15.12
N GLN A 121 15.15 27.80 14.74
CA GLN A 121 14.01 28.21 15.57
C GLN A 121 13.18 27.00 15.99
N VAL A 122 12.71 26.99 17.24
CA VAL A 122 11.85 25.91 17.74
C VAL A 122 10.39 26.24 17.43
N TYR A 123 9.72 25.30 16.76
CA TYR A 123 8.29 25.39 16.44
C TYR A 123 7.47 24.55 17.42
N ARG A 124 6.23 24.99 17.70
CA ARG A 124 5.35 24.33 18.68
C ARG A 124 4.52 23.24 18.02
N ASP A 125 4.03 23.53 16.82
CA ASP A 125 3.20 22.69 15.99
C ASP A 125 3.38 23.12 14.52
N ILE A 126 2.80 22.34 13.61
CA ILE A 126 2.86 22.59 12.17
C ILE A 126 2.25 23.95 11.80
N HIS A 127 1.19 24.41 12.46
CA HIS A 127 0.58 25.71 12.14
C HIS A 127 1.50 26.87 12.54
N HIS A 128 2.22 26.75 13.66
CA HIS A 128 3.23 27.71 14.07
C HIS A 128 4.39 27.77 13.07
N LEU A 129 4.83 26.60 12.58
CA LEU A 129 5.84 26.49 11.52
C LEU A 129 5.41 27.19 10.23
N LEU A 130 4.24 26.85 9.69
CA LEU A 130 3.77 27.37 8.40
C LEU A 130 3.51 28.88 8.42
N ARG A 131 3.29 29.49 9.59
CA ARG A 131 3.12 30.95 9.73
C ARG A 131 4.43 31.73 9.74
N LEU A 132 5.54 31.09 10.11
CA LEU A 132 6.81 31.78 10.39
C LEU A 132 7.93 31.42 9.40
N ILE A 133 7.82 30.28 8.73
CA ILE A 133 8.83 29.83 7.77
C ILE A 133 8.93 30.81 6.59
N SER A 134 10.16 31.18 6.21
CA SER A 134 10.38 32.03 5.03
C SER A 134 10.27 31.24 3.72
N PRO A 135 10.06 31.88 2.56
CA PRO A 135 9.95 31.18 1.28
C PRO A 135 11.17 30.30 0.95
N GLY A 136 12.40 30.81 1.15
CA GLY A 136 13.61 30.00 0.95
C GLY A 136 13.74 28.81 1.91
N GLN A 137 13.31 28.97 3.16
CA GLN A 137 13.26 27.87 4.13
C GLN A 137 12.19 26.84 3.75
N ALA A 138 11.06 27.28 3.19
CA ALA A 138 10.01 26.38 2.71
C ALA A 138 10.50 25.51 1.55
N VAL A 139 11.30 26.05 0.62
CA VAL A 139 11.96 25.27 -0.44
C VAL A 139 12.89 24.21 0.14
N ALA A 140 13.73 24.58 1.11
CA ALA A 140 14.63 23.64 1.76
C ALA A 140 13.86 22.51 2.49
N LEU A 141 12.79 22.86 3.20
CA LEU A 141 11.96 21.87 3.89
C LEU A 141 11.18 20.98 2.91
N LEU A 142 10.74 21.50 1.76
CA LEU A 142 10.15 20.70 0.69
C LEU A 142 11.14 19.69 0.11
N ALA A 143 12.43 20.02 0.05
CA ALA A 143 13.46 19.09 -0.41
C ALA A 143 13.59 17.89 0.54
N GLU A 144 13.62 18.15 1.86
CA GLU A 144 13.61 17.10 2.89
C GLU A 144 12.33 16.27 2.85
N LEU A 145 11.17 16.93 2.74
CA LEU A 145 9.86 16.27 2.65
C LEU A 145 9.78 15.32 1.45
N GLY A 146 10.40 15.69 0.32
CA GLY A 146 10.44 14.87 -0.89
C GLY A 146 11.20 13.56 -0.74
N GLN A 147 12.08 13.44 0.27
CA GLN A 147 12.87 12.24 0.59
C GLN A 147 12.29 11.44 1.77
N LEU A 148 11.27 11.97 2.45
CA LEU A 148 10.63 11.28 3.56
C LEU A 148 10.04 9.96 3.11
N THR A 149 10.33 8.88 3.85
CA THR A 149 9.69 7.58 3.70
C THR A 149 9.03 7.16 5.02
N LEU A 150 7.82 6.63 4.93
CA LEU A 150 7.01 6.12 6.04
C LEU A 150 6.54 4.72 5.68
N LEU A 151 6.80 3.77 6.58
CA LEU A 151 6.36 2.38 6.45
C LEU A 151 5.36 2.04 7.55
N ASP A 152 4.20 1.55 7.15
CA ASP A 152 3.25 0.87 8.04
C ASP A 152 3.34 -0.66 7.82
N PRO A 153 3.96 -1.41 8.75
CA PRO A 153 4.24 -2.84 8.58
C PRO A 153 3.02 -3.75 8.84
N ALA A 154 1.87 -3.20 9.23
CA ALA A 154 0.62 -3.92 9.41
C ALA A 154 -0.55 -2.98 9.09
N CYS A 155 -0.59 -2.54 7.83
CA CYS A 155 -1.39 -1.37 7.46
C CYS A 155 -2.90 -1.61 7.47
N GLY A 156 -3.36 -2.86 7.58
CA GLY A 156 -4.77 -3.22 7.54
C GLY A 156 -5.45 -2.63 6.31
N SER A 157 -6.59 -1.97 6.54
CA SER A 157 -7.33 -1.28 5.48
C SER A 157 -6.68 0.02 5.00
N GLY A 158 -5.51 0.40 5.51
CA GLY A 158 -4.74 1.58 5.08
C GLY A 158 -5.18 2.91 5.71
N ARG A 159 -5.96 2.91 6.81
CA ARG A 159 -6.48 4.16 7.39
C ARG A 159 -5.38 5.08 7.93
N TYR A 160 -4.33 4.52 8.53
CA TYR A 160 -3.20 5.32 8.98
C TYR A 160 -2.44 5.93 7.78
N LEU A 161 -2.15 5.12 6.75
CA LEU A 161 -1.53 5.61 5.51
C LEU A 161 -2.35 6.72 4.85
N ARG A 162 -3.68 6.62 4.85
CA ARG A 162 -4.59 7.67 4.36
C ARG A 162 -4.44 8.97 5.17
N VAL A 163 -4.42 8.90 6.50
CA VAL A 163 -4.23 10.07 7.37
C VAL A 163 -2.85 10.71 7.14
N ALA A 164 -1.80 9.90 7.10
CA ALA A 164 -0.45 10.34 6.80
C ALA A 164 -0.35 11.03 5.43
N LEU A 165 -1.00 10.46 4.40
CA LEU A 165 -1.04 11.03 3.06
C LEU A 165 -1.70 12.41 3.04
N HIS A 166 -2.85 12.57 3.69
CA HIS A 166 -3.55 13.84 3.79
C HIS A 166 -2.69 14.92 4.46
N GLN A 167 -1.99 14.57 5.54
CA GLN A 167 -1.10 15.50 6.23
C GLN A 167 0.11 15.88 5.39
N LEU A 168 0.76 14.91 4.75
CA LEU A 168 1.87 15.16 3.84
C LEU A 168 1.46 16.05 2.68
N LEU A 169 0.28 15.82 2.10
CA LEU A 169 -0.29 16.66 1.05
C LEU A 169 -0.56 18.08 1.54
N TYR A 170 -1.18 18.23 2.71
CA TYR A 170 -1.42 19.53 3.33
C TYR A 170 -0.10 20.31 3.54
N LEU A 171 0.92 19.64 4.08
CA LEU A 171 2.25 20.22 4.28
C LEU A 171 2.89 20.62 2.95
N ALA A 172 2.95 19.70 1.98
CA ALA A 172 3.56 19.94 0.69
C ALA A 172 2.87 21.10 -0.05
N GLN A 173 1.54 21.15 -0.06
CA GLN A 173 0.77 22.22 -0.69
C GLN A 173 1.00 23.56 0.01
N SER A 174 0.99 23.58 1.34
CA SER A 174 1.20 24.81 2.12
C SER A 174 2.60 25.37 1.92
N LEU A 175 3.62 24.51 1.99
CA LEU A 175 5.01 24.91 1.77
C LEU A 175 5.24 25.34 0.31
N THR A 176 4.61 24.68 -0.67
CA THR A 176 4.70 25.09 -2.08
C THR A 176 4.08 26.48 -2.28
N ALA A 177 2.95 26.76 -1.63
CA ALA A 177 2.32 28.07 -1.67
C ALA A 177 3.17 29.17 -1.01
N ILE A 178 3.85 28.87 0.11
CA ILE A 178 4.77 29.80 0.78
C ILE A 178 6.02 30.05 -0.06
N ALA A 179 6.60 29.00 -0.65
CA ALA A 179 7.76 29.13 -1.55
C ALA A 179 7.45 30.03 -2.75
N ALA A 180 6.24 29.93 -3.31
CA ALA A 180 5.79 30.74 -4.44
C ALA A 180 5.57 32.23 -4.12
N LEU A 181 5.72 32.69 -2.87
CA LEU A 181 5.65 34.11 -2.52
C LEU A 181 6.87 34.91 -3.00
N GLU A 182 7.98 34.24 -3.31
CA GLU A 182 9.20 34.84 -3.88
C GLU A 182 9.50 34.21 -5.25
N GLU A 183 9.51 35.02 -6.32
CA GLU A 183 9.66 34.53 -7.70
C GLU A 183 11.03 33.91 -7.99
N ASP A 184 12.08 34.27 -7.25
CA ASP A 184 13.43 33.74 -7.40
C ASP A 184 13.60 32.32 -6.81
N GLN A 185 12.61 31.84 -6.06
CA GLN A 185 12.68 30.54 -5.39
C GLN A 185 12.26 29.41 -6.34
N ILE A 186 13.25 28.62 -6.76
CA ILE A 186 13.01 27.41 -7.55
C ILE A 186 12.72 26.26 -6.57
N GLY A 187 11.48 25.76 -6.58
CA GLY A 187 11.08 24.60 -5.78
C GLY A 187 11.88 23.33 -6.14
N PRO A 188 11.92 22.29 -5.31
CA PRO A 188 12.69 21.08 -5.61
C PRO A 188 12.15 20.33 -6.84
N ASP A 189 13.01 19.52 -7.48
CA ASP A 189 12.72 18.83 -8.75
C ASP A 189 11.41 18.03 -8.74
N TRP A 190 11.06 17.41 -7.60
CA TRP A 190 9.83 16.62 -7.48
C TRP A 190 8.55 17.49 -7.48
N VAL A 191 8.63 18.72 -6.97
CA VAL A 191 7.55 19.72 -7.05
C VAL A 191 7.49 20.32 -8.44
N GLN A 192 8.64 20.60 -9.07
CA GLN A 192 8.68 21.07 -10.45
C GLN A 192 8.12 20.03 -11.43
N SER A 193 8.46 18.76 -11.23
CA SER A 193 7.91 17.63 -12.00
C SER A 193 6.41 17.43 -11.79
N SER A 194 5.87 18.01 -10.71
CA SER A 194 4.42 18.08 -10.44
C SER A 194 3.73 19.20 -11.23
N LEU A 195 4.49 20.21 -11.65
CA LEU A 195 4.05 21.31 -12.52
C LEU A 195 4.21 20.97 -14.01
N ALA A 196 5.18 20.11 -14.34
CA ALA A 196 5.36 19.60 -15.70
C ALA A 196 4.11 18.80 -16.13
N GLY A 197 3.58 19.13 -17.32
CA GLY A 197 2.33 18.57 -17.83
C GLY A 197 2.33 17.06 -18.03
N THR A 198 1.15 16.50 -18.27
CA THR A 198 0.98 15.10 -18.70
C THR A 198 1.60 14.89 -20.09
N ALA A 199 1.70 13.63 -20.54
CA ALA A 199 2.26 13.26 -21.84
C ALA A 199 1.67 14.04 -23.04
N ASP A 200 0.44 14.54 -22.88
CA ASP A 200 -0.29 15.35 -23.87
C ASP A 200 0.02 16.86 -23.81
N GLY A 201 0.97 17.29 -22.98
CA GLY A 201 1.38 18.69 -22.82
C GLY A 201 0.43 19.57 -22.00
N THR A 202 -0.65 19.00 -21.44
CA THR A 202 -1.58 19.71 -20.56
C THR A 202 -1.01 19.82 -19.14
N PRO A 203 -0.99 21.00 -18.51
CA PRO A 203 -0.52 21.15 -17.13
C PRO A 203 -1.38 20.30 -16.20
N SER A 204 -0.79 19.36 -15.46
CA SER A 204 -1.50 18.63 -14.41
C SER A 204 -1.73 19.56 -13.21
N SER A 205 -2.76 19.30 -12.40
CA SER A 205 -2.91 20.08 -11.17
C SER A 205 -1.73 19.79 -10.24
N VAL A 206 -1.14 20.84 -9.65
CA VAL A 206 0.00 20.70 -8.72
C VAL A 206 -0.31 19.67 -7.64
N SER A 207 -1.55 19.68 -7.12
CA SER A 207 -2.04 18.72 -6.13
C SER A 207 -1.96 17.26 -6.59
N VAL A 208 -2.25 16.96 -7.86
CA VAL A 208 -2.15 15.59 -8.39
C VAL A 208 -0.68 15.17 -8.52
N GLY A 209 0.19 16.07 -8.97
CA GLY A 209 1.62 15.78 -9.02
C GLY A 209 2.24 15.54 -7.63
N LEU A 210 1.87 16.36 -6.63
CA LEU A 210 2.29 16.17 -5.25
C LEU A 210 1.78 14.83 -4.69
N TYR A 211 0.50 14.50 -4.89
CA TYR A 211 -0.07 13.20 -4.52
C TYR A 211 0.68 12.05 -5.18
N ARG A 212 0.94 12.16 -6.48
CA ARG A 212 1.68 11.14 -7.24
C ARG A 212 3.03 10.89 -6.60
N HIS A 213 3.80 11.93 -6.28
CA HIS A 213 5.11 11.79 -5.64
C HIS A 213 5.00 11.10 -4.28
N LEU A 214 4.17 11.63 -3.39
CA LEU A 214 4.03 11.14 -2.01
C LEU A 214 3.52 9.69 -1.96
N ALA A 215 2.55 9.33 -2.80
CA ALA A 215 1.97 8.00 -2.82
C ALA A 215 2.88 6.93 -3.44
N THR A 216 3.90 7.33 -4.21
CA THR A 216 4.85 6.41 -4.87
C THR A 216 6.22 6.35 -4.21
N HIS A 217 6.67 7.43 -3.58
CA HIS A 217 8.01 7.54 -3.02
C HIS A 217 8.05 7.73 -1.51
N SER A 218 6.93 8.11 -0.87
CA SER A 218 6.92 8.42 0.57
C SER A 218 6.17 7.41 1.42
N LEU A 219 5.05 6.87 0.94
CA LEU A 219 4.21 5.98 1.75
C LEU A 219 4.34 4.53 1.32
N TYR A 220 4.61 3.66 2.30
CA TYR A 220 4.73 2.22 2.12
C TYR A 220 3.87 1.49 3.13
N GLY A 221 3.22 0.41 2.68
CA GLY A 221 2.36 -0.42 3.50
C GLY A 221 2.61 -1.89 3.28
N VAL A 222 2.58 -2.69 4.34
CA VAL A 222 2.58 -4.15 4.26
C VAL A 222 1.45 -4.68 5.13
N ASP A 223 0.70 -5.65 4.61
CA ASP A 223 -0.25 -6.41 5.42
C ASP A 223 -0.26 -7.88 5.02
N LEU A 224 -0.57 -8.73 6.00
CA LEU A 224 -0.64 -10.17 5.82
C LEU A 224 -1.86 -10.58 4.98
N TRP A 225 -2.92 -9.77 4.96
CA TRP A 225 -4.18 -10.13 4.33
C TRP A 225 -4.34 -9.45 2.97
N PRO A 226 -4.45 -10.23 1.89
CA PRO A 226 -4.49 -9.67 0.55
C PRO A 226 -5.72 -8.77 0.32
N GLU A 227 -6.86 -9.07 0.93
CA GLU A 227 -8.07 -8.24 0.82
C GLU A 227 -7.89 -6.87 1.51
N ALA A 228 -7.20 -6.83 2.66
CA ALA A 228 -6.90 -5.58 3.37
C ALA A 228 -5.97 -4.69 2.54
N VAL A 229 -4.99 -5.30 1.87
CA VAL A 229 -4.08 -4.62 0.95
C VAL A 229 -4.79 -3.98 -0.24
N GLU A 230 -5.75 -4.68 -0.87
CA GLU A 230 -6.52 -4.09 -1.98
C GLU A 230 -7.38 -2.92 -1.50
N ILE A 231 -7.96 -3.04 -0.29
CA ILE A 231 -8.70 -1.95 0.35
C ILE A 231 -7.79 -0.75 0.63
N ALA A 232 -6.58 -0.97 1.14
CA ALA A 232 -5.60 0.10 1.40
C ALA A 232 -5.21 0.84 0.10
N ARG A 233 -4.98 0.11 -0.99
CA ARG A 233 -4.72 0.71 -2.32
C ARG A 233 -5.92 1.51 -2.82
N LEU A 234 -7.13 0.98 -2.66
CA LEU A 234 -8.35 1.68 -3.03
C LEU A 234 -8.49 2.99 -2.24
N GLN A 235 -8.28 2.98 -0.92
CA GLN A 235 -8.37 4.19 -0.10
C GLN A 235 -7.37 5.25 -0.53
N SER A 236 -6.11 4.88 -0.75
CA SER A 236 -5.09 5.81 -1.25
C SER A 236 -5.45 6.34 -2.64
N PHE A 237 -5.94 5.49 -3.55
CA PHE A 237 -6.41 5.92 -4.87
C PHE A 237 -7.57 6.93 -4.79
N LEU A 238 -8.52 6.73 -3.88
CA LEU A 238 -9.62 7.67 -3.65
C LEU A 238 -9.12 9.04 -3.16
N VAL A 239 -8.05 9.10 -2.36
CA VAL A 239 -7.40 10.38 -2.02
C VAL A 239 -6.86 11.08 -3.27
N GLY A 240 -6.23 10.34 -4.18
CA GLY A 240 -5.76 10.88 -5.46
C GLY A 240 -6.89 11.47 -6.29
N MET A 241 -8.03 10.77 -6.37
CA MET A 241 -9.21 11.23 -7.10
C MET A 241 -9.78 12.55 -6.57
N GLN A 242 -9.64 12.84 -5.27
CA GLN A 242 -10.09 14.12 -4.69
C GLN A 242 -9.28 15.32 -5.21
N HIS A 243 -8.05 15.08 -5.67
CA HIS A 243 -7.19 16.12 -6.24
C HIS A 243 -7.31 16.24 -7.77
N THR A 244 -7.92 15.24 -8.40
CA THR A 244 -8.22 15.23 -9.84
C THR A 244 -9.42 16.13 -10.14
N ARG A 245 -9.24 17.10 -11.05
CA ARG A 245 -10.34 17.99 -11.48
C ARG A 245 -10.87 17.64 -12.87
N ARG A 246 -10.01 17.12 -13.75
CA ARG A 246 -10.38 16.71 -15.11
C ARG A 246 -10.25 15.21 -15.25
N SER A 247 -11.07 14.61 -16.10
CA SER A 247 -10.97 13.18 -16.44
C SER A 247 -9.58 12.79 -16.95
N GLN A 248 -8.91 13.70 -17.66
CA GLN A 248 -7.53 13.51 -18.16
C GLN A 248 -6.50 13.41 -17.03
N ASP A 249 -6.72 14.03 -15.87
CA ASP A 249 -5.76 13.94 -14.77
C ASP A 249 -5.79 12.52 -14.13
N LEU A 250 -6.85 11.74 -14.37
CA LEU A 250 -6.96 10.38 -13.82
C LEU A 250 -5.90 9.42 -14.38
N THR A 251 -5.42 9.66 -15.60
CA THR A 251 -4.34 8.86 -16.21
C THR A 251 -2.99 9.12 -15.54
N SER A 252 -2.86 10.19 -14.76
CA SER A 252 -1.64 10.55 -14.05
C SER A 252 -1.56 9.97 -12.63
N LEU A 253 -2.65 9.35 -12.15
CA LEU A 253 -2.66 8.66 -10.86
C LEU A 253 -1.69 7.46 -10.91
N PRO A 254 -0.86 7.24 -9.89
CA PRO A 254 0.11 6.17 -9.91
C PRO A 254 -0.52 4.81 -9.59
N ASP A 255 0.21 3.76 -9.96
CA ASP A 255 -0.07 2.41 -9.48
C ASP A 255 0.60 2.18 -8.11
N LEU A 256 -0.23 1.84 -7.11
CA LEU A 256 0.17 1.68 -5.71
C LEU A 256 0.54 0.25 -5.32
N THR A 257 0.55 -0.68 -6.28
CA THR A 257 0.91 -2.09 -6.04
C THR A 257 2.39 -2.32 -5.71
N LEU A 258 3.26 -1.32 -5.93
CA LEU A 258 4.66 -1.38 -5.52
C LEU A 258 4.91 -0.76 -4.15
N THR A 259 4.01 0.08 -3.66
CA THR A 259 4.13 0.74 -2.35
C THR A 259 3.33 0.05 -1.25
N ILE A 260 2.17 -0.51 -1.59
CA ILE A 260 1.34 -1.27 -0.66
C ILE A 260 1.33 -2.74 -1.08
N LEU A 261 1.95 -3.59 -0.26
CA LEU A 261 2.27 -4.97 -0.59
C LEU A 261 1.58 -5.97 0.35
N HIS A 262 1.17 -7.10 -0.22
CA HIS A 262 0.83 -8.28 0.57
C HIS A 262 2.13 -8.96 1.03
N GLY A 263 2.29 -9.12 2.34
CA GLY A 263 3.50 -9.69 2.91
C GLY A 263 3.42 -9.87 4.42
N ASN A 264 4.35 -10.65 4.95
CA ASN A 264 4.52 -10.81 6.39
C ASN A 264 5.70 -9.94 6.84
N ALA A 265 5.41 -8.81 7.50
CA ALA A 265 6.43 -7.88 7.98
C ALA A 265 7.35 -8.46 9.08
N LEU A 266 6.98 -9.58 9.72
CA LEU A 266 7.84 -10.26 10.70
C LEU A 266 8.98 -11.06 10.04
N MET A 267 8.87 -11.36 8.75
CA MET A 267 9.91 -12.06 8.01
C MET A 267 11.18 -11.20 7.93
N GLY A 268 12.27 -11.67 8.54
CA GLY A 268 13.55 -10.96 8.57
C GLY A 268 13.74 -10.02 9.78
N LEU A 269 12.67 -9.67 10.50
CA LEU A 269 12.75 -8.93 11.76
C LEU A 269 13.20 -9.83 12.91
N VAL A 270 12.76 -11.10 12.89
CA VAL A 270 13.13 -12.09 13.90
C VAL A 270 14.40 -12.82 13.46
N THR A 271 15.52 -12.49 14.08
CA THR A 271 16.74 -13.28 14.04
C THR A 271 16.74 -14.25 15.22
N VAL A 272 16.57 -15.53 14.95
CA VAL A 272 16.74 -16.56 15.98
C VAL A 272 18.20 -16.94 15.98
N ASP A 273 18.95 -16.46 16.98
CA ASP A 273 20.27 -17.01 17.30
C ASP A 273 20.06 -18.40 17.89
N SER A 274 20.26 -19.43 17.07
CA SER A 274 20.05 -20.83 17.45
C SER A 274 20.93 -21.24 18.62
N GLU A 275 22.20 -20.79 18.65
CA GLU A 275 23.13 -21.15 19.71
C GLU A 275 22.69 -20.53 21.04
N ARG A 276 22.26 -19.27 21.03
CA ARG A 276 21.79 -18.59 22.23
C ARG A 276 20.41 -19.07 22.69
N PHE A 277 19.51 -19.44 21.77
CA PHE A 277 18.19 -19.96 22.08
C PHE A 277 18.27 -21.30 22.83
N ASP A 278 19.14 -22.21 22.35
CA ASP A 278 19.35 -23.52 22.96
C ASP A 278 20.07 -23.45 24.32
N GLN A 279 20.67 -22.30 24.65
CA GLN A 279 21.38 -22.06 25.90
C GLN A 279 20.52 -21.43 27.02
N VAL A 280 19.26 -21.01 26.76
CA VAL A 280 18.43 -20.37 27.80
C VAL A 280 17.81 -21.44 28.71
N PRO A 281 18.22 -21.57 29.99
CA PRO A 281 17.63 -22.53 30.89
C PRO A 281 16.16 -22.18 31.17
N ALA A 282 15.27 -23.16 31.06
CA ALA A 282 13.85 -22.98 31.38
C ALA A 282 13.70 -22.47 32.84
N LYS A 283 13.14 -21.27 33.02
CA LYS A 283 12.83 -20.72 34.35
C LYS A 283 11.72 -21.57 34.99
N GLY A 284 12.12 -22.59 35.74
CA GLY A 284 11.23 -23.48 36.46
C GLY A 284 10.44 -22.72 37.53
N ARG A 285 9.12 -22.85 37.49
CA ARG A 285 8.23 -22.60 38.63
C ARG A 285 8.69 -23.53 39.76
N ARG A 286 9.13 -22.99 40.89
CA ARG A 286 9.56 -23.77 42.07
C ARG A 286 8.36 -24.55 42.61
N SER A 287 8.26 -25.83 42.23
CA SER A 287 7.45 -26.81 42.97
C SER A 287 8.40 -27.63 43.83
N ALA A 288 8.26 -27.51 45.14
CA ALA A 288 9.03 -28.27 46.10
C ALA A 288 8.42 -29.67 46.23
N THR A 289 9.12 -30.70 45.72
CA THR A 289 9.19 -32.07 46.29
C THR A 289 10.04 -33.00 45.39
N THR A 290 11.21 -33.39 45.91
CA THR A 290 11.86 -34.72 45.85
C THR A 290 11.89 -35.55 44.56
N SER A 291 13.08 -35.62 43.92
CA SER A 291 13.95 -36.82 43.75
C SER A 291 14.75 -36.77 42.43
N PRO A 292 16.01 -37.27 42.38
CA PRO A 292 16.87 -37.16 41.20
C PRO A 292 16.64 -38.36 40.27
N VAL A 293 16.15 -38.10 39.05
CA VAL A 293 16.18 -39.08 37.96
C VAL A 293 16.84 -38.42 36.75
N ALA A 294 17.80 -39.14 36.20
CA ALA A 294 18.66 -38.78 35.09
C ALA A 294 17.88 -38.41 33.81
N ASP A 295 18.52 -37.56 32.99
CA ASP A 295 18.25 -37.31 31.57
C ASP A 295 16.79 -37.00 31.19
N VAL A 296 16.28 -35.88 31.69
CA VAL A 296 15.13 -35.21 31.06
C VAL A 296 15.68 -34.13 30.14
N PRO A 297 15.55 -34.24 28.78
CA PRO A 297 15.93 -33.15 27.88
C PRO A 297 15.12 -31.91 28.26
N PRO A 298 15.66 -30.70 28.06
CA PRO A 298 15.02 -29.48 28.53
C PRO A 298 13.59 -29.42 27.97
N ARG A 299 12.60 -29.61 28.86
CA ARG A 299 11.18 -29.41 28.57
C ARG A 299 10.92 -27.91 28.47
N GLN A 300 11.44 -27.31 27.40
CA GLN A 300 11.15 -25.96 27.00
C GLN A 300 10.11 -26.06 25.89
N GLY A 301 8.98 -25.36 26.08
CA GLY A 301 7.84 -25.45 25.18
C GLY A 301 8.26 -25.20 23.73
N ASN A 302 7.91 -26.17 22.89
CA ASN A 302 7.68 -26.27 21.45
C ASN A 302 7.49 -24.98 20.60
N LEU A 303 8.03 -23.83 20.99
CA LEU A 303 7.78 -22.55 20.33
C LEU A 303 8.50 -22.42 19.00
N LEU A 304 9.59 -23.17 18.80
CA LEU A 304 10.20 -23.41 17.50
C LEU A 304 10.69 -24.85 17.45
N GLN A 305 9.85 -25.77 16.96
CA GLN A 305 10.34 -27.10 16.58
C GLN A 305 11.53 -26.94 15.61
N PRO A 306 12.57 -27.79 15.67
CA PRO A 306 13.71 -27.73 14.75
C PRO A 306 13.30 -27.65 13.28
N LEU A 307 12.20 -28.33 12.93
CA LEU A 307 11.56 -28.28 11.61
C LEU A 307 11.02 -26.88 11.24
N MET A 308 10.41 -26.16 12.18
CA MET A 308 9.90 -24.80 11.97
C MET A 308 11.05 -23.80 11.79
N ALA A 309 12.13 -23.95 12.55
CA ALA A 309 13.32 -23.10 12.41
C ALA A 309 14.03 -23.31 11.06
N GLN A 310 14.20 -24.58 10.63
CA GLN A 310 14.74 -24.91 9.30
C GLN A 310 13.83 -24.37 8.17
N THR A 311 12.51 -24.48 8.35
CA THR A 311 11.54 -23.93 7.39
C THR A 311 11.69 -22.41 7.28
N TYR A 312 11.83 -21.69 8.40
CA TYR A 312 12.03 -20.24 8.40
C TYR A 312 13.35 -19.84 7.73
N GLN A 313 14.46 -20.49 8.06
CA GLN A 313 15.77 -20.22 7.43
C GLN A 313 15.74 -20.45 5.92
N THR A 314 15.06 -21.51 5.48
CA THR A 314 14.87 -21.80 4.05
C THR A 314 14.07 -20.70 3.37
N ILE A 315 12.98 -20.23 3.99
CA ILE A 315 12.18 -19.13 3.45
C ILE A 315 13.02 -17.83 3.42
N LEU A 316 13.81 -17.53 4.45
CA LEU A 316 14.68 -16.36 4.46
C LEU A 316 15.72 -16.39 3.34
N ALA A 317 16.44 -17.51 3.16
CA ALA A 317 17.42 -17.65 2.10
C ALA A 317 16.77 -17.50 0.71
N GLU A 318 15.61 -18.11 0.50
CA GLU A 318 14.84 -17.97 -0.74
C GLU A 318 14.40 -16.51 -0.97
N ARG A 319 14.04 -15.78 0.08
CA ARG A 319 13.66 -14.36 0.00
C ARG A 319 14.86 -13.45 -0.28
N GLN A 320 16.03 -13.74 0.30
CA GLN A 320 17.26 -12.97 0.06
C GLN A 320 17.70 -13.06 -1.40
N VAL A 321 17.70 -14.27 -1.98
CA VAL A 321 18.00 -14.48 -3.40
C VAL A 321 17.02 -13.73 -4.30
N ARG A 322 15.74 -13.65 -3.91
CA ARG A 322 14.73 -12.88 -4.64
C ARG A 322 14.99 -11.38 -4.60
N LEU A 323 15.43 -10.83 -3.46
CA LEU A 323 15.78 -9.42 -3.32
C LEU A 323 16.97 -9.06 -4.22
N GLU A 324 18.02 -9.88 -4.24
CA GLU A 324 19.19 -9.68 -5.10
C GLU A 324 18.80 -9.70 -6.59
N HIS A 325 17.94 -10.64 -6.99
CA HIS A 325 17.39 -10.69 -8.34
C HIS A 325 16.59 -9.43 -8.69
N TYR A 326 15.73 -8.96 -7.78
CA TYR A 326 14.96 -7.73 -7.98
C TYR A 326 15.89 -6.52 -8.18
N HIS A 327 16.87 -6.32 -7.28
CA HIS A 327 17.84 -5.22 -7.39
C HIS A 327 18.60 -5.22 -8.71
N SER A 328 19.10 -6.38 -9.15
CA SER A 328 19.83 -6.49 -10.42
C SER A 328 18.99 -6.12 -11.64
N GLN A 329 17.68 -6.41 -11.60
CA GLN A 329 16.78 -6.16 -12.73
C GLN A 329 16.30 -4.72 -12.77
N THR A 330 16.01 -4.12 -11.61
CA THR A 330 15.67 -2.69 -11.54
C THR A 330 16.81 -1.83 -12.06
N GLN A 331 18.06 -2.24 -11.79
CA GLN A 331 19.24 -1.57 -12.34
C GLN A 331 19.32 -1.67 -13.88
N LEU A 332 19.05 -2.85 -14.46
CA LEU A 332 19.04 -3.05 -15.92
C LEU A 332 17.93 -2.25 -16.63
N LEU A 333 16.75 -2.14 -16.03
CA LEU A 333 15.64 -1.38 -16.60
C LEU A 333 15.88 0.13 -16.57
N ALA A 334 16.54 0.63 -15.51
CA ALA A 334 16.96 2.03 -15.43
C ALA A 334 17.93 2.40 -16.57
N GLU A 335 18.73 1.44 -17.04
CA GLU A 335 19.65 1.63 -18.18
C GLU A 335 18.96 1.63 -19.55
N THR A 336 17.75 1.05 -19.68
CA THR A 336 17.10 0.85 -21.01
C THR A 336 16.15 1.97 -21.45
N GLY A 337 15.69 2.84 -20.53
CA GLY A 337 15.09 4.16 -20.80
C GLY A 337 13.81 4.28 -21.66
N SER A 338 13.35 3.25 -22.38
CA SER A 338 12.37 3.40 -23.47
C SER A 338 10.98 2.77 -23.23
N VAL A 339 10.67 2.31 -22.03
CA VAL A 339 9.41 1.59 -21.74
C VAL A 339 8.45 2.50 -20.95
N PRO A 340 7.16 2.59 -21.29
CA PRO A 340 6.18 3.33 -20.50
C PRO A 340 6.15 2.89 -19.03
N ALA A 341 5.95 3.81 -18.09
CA ALA A 341 6.04 3.53 -16.65
C ALA A 341 5.10 2.41 -16.18
N TYR A 342 3.87 2.34 -16.73
CA TYR A 342 2.93 1.25 -16.41
C TYR A 342 3.47 -0.12 -16.87
N ALA A 343 4.05 -0.19 -18.07
CA ALA A 343 4.60 -1.42 -18.64
C ALA A 343 5.89 -1.87 -17.93
N GLN A 344 6.73 -0.92 -17.49
CA GLN A 344 7.88 -1.24 -16.63
C GLN A 344 7.42 -1.85 -15.30
N ALA A 345 6.39 -1.25 -14.70
CA ALA A 345 5.88 -1.70 -13.41
C ALA A 345 5.20 -3.07 -13.52
N ASP A 346 4.49 -3.35 -14.61
CA ASP A 346 3.93 -4.67 -14.92
C ASP A 346 5.03 -5.71 -15.16
N PHE A 347 6.08 -5.37 -15.93
CA PHE A 347 7.21 -6.26 -16.18
C PHE A 347 7.95 -6.67 -14.90
N LEU A 348 8.26 -5.70 -14.03
CA LEU A 348 8.89 -5.95 -12.73
C LEU A 348 8.03 -6.88 -11.85
N ARG A 349 6.71 -6.76 -11.95
CA ARG A 349 5.75 -7.53 -11.17
C ARG A 349 5.53 -8.95 -11.68
N GLU A 350 5.36 -9.15 -12.98
CA GLU A 350 5.20 -10.51 -13.52
C GLU A 350 6.39 -11.39 -13.12
N ARG A 351 7.60 -10.84 -13.11
CA ARG A 351 8.80 -11.59 -12.73
C ARG A 351 8.97 -11.77 -11.22
N SER A 352 8.45 -10.87 -10.40
CA SER A 352 8.37 -11.12 -8.95
C SER A 352 7.35 -12.23 -8.61
N LYS A 353 6.29 -12.40 -9.42
CA LYS A 353 5.23 -13.41 -9.23
C LYS A 353 5.48 -14.76 -9.93
N ILE A 354 6.09 -14.81 -11.11
CA ILE A 354 6.29 -16.05 -11.90
C ILE A 354 7.12 -17.10 -11.14
N SER A 355 7.89 -16.70 -10.11
CA SER A 355 8.66 -17.61 -9.25
C SER A 355 7.97 -17.94 -7.90
N THR A 356 6.63 -17.87 -7.86
CA THR A 356 5.79 -18.29 -6.70
C THR A 356 4.99 -19.57 -6.95
N LYS A 357 5.12 -20.20 -8.13
CA LYS A 357 4.52 -21.53 -8.38
C LYS A 357 5.23 -22.59 -7.54
N ARG A 358 4.77 -22.81 -6.30
CA ARG A 358 4.95 -24.11 -5.64
C ARG A 358 4.27 -25.18 -6.50
N PRO A 359 4.89 -26.34 -6.75
CA PRO A 359 4.18 -27.47 -7.33
C PRO A 359 3.00 -27.80 -6.42
N ARG A 360 1.80 -27.94 -7.01
CA ARG A 360 0.62 -28.41 -6.26
C ARG A 360 0.98 -29.74 -5.59
N PRO A 361 0.74 -29.94 -4.29
CA PRO A 361 0.82 -31.28 -3.74
C PRO A 361 -0.28 -32.11 -4.42
N ASN A 362 0.12 -33.24 -5.01
CA ASN A 362 -0.82 -34.21 -5.58
C ASN A 362 -1.88 -34.54 -4.53
N SER A 363 -3.16 -34.26 -4.84
CA SER A 363 -4.26 -34.72 -4.01
C SER A 363 -4.23 -36.24 -3.95
N PRO A 364 -4.26 -36.89 -2.77
CA PRO A 364 -4.44 -38.32 -2.70
C PRO A 364 -5.83 -38.64 -3.25
N THR A 365 -5.86 -39.44 -4.31
CA THR A 365 -7.07 -40.04 -4.86
C THR A 365 -7.70 -40.92 -3.79
N CYS A 366 -8.74 -40.41 -3.11
CA CYS A 366 -9.63 -41.23 -2.31
C CYS A 366 -10.47 -42.13 -3.25
N SER A 367 -9.94 -43.30 -3.59
CA SER A 367 -10.71 -44.40 -4.16
C SER A 367 -11.57 -45.05 -3.06
N GLY A 368 -12.71 -44.43 -2.77
CA GLY A 368 -13.75 -45.04 -1.95
C GLY A 368 -14.45 -46.16 -2.72
N THR A 369 -14.06 -47.40 -2.47
CA THR A 369 -14.82 -48.60 -2.83
C THR A 369 -16.07 -48.66 -1.94
N LYS A 370 -17.27 -48.58 -2.55
CA LYS A 370 -18.54 -48.91 -1.88
C LYS A 370 -18.64 -50.44 -1.73
N PRO A 371 -18.99 -50.99 -0.56
CA PRO A 371 -19.50 -52.35 -0.48
C PRO A 371 -21.00 -52.36 -0.84
N ALA A 372 -21.39 -53.32 -1.67
CA ALA A 372 -22.78 -53.59 -2.03
C ALA A 372 -23.55 -54.15 -0.82
N SER A 373 -24.70 -53.56 -0.52
CA SER A 373 -25.69 -54.13 0.40
C SER A 373 -26.48 -55.23 -0.32
N SER A 374 -26.50 -56.41 0.28
CA SER A 374 -27.44 -57.52 0.01
C SER A 374 -28.78 -57.23 0.65
#